data_AF-A0A9D2L1H6-F1
#
_entry.id   AF-A0A9D2L1H6-F1
#
_cell.length_a   1.000
_cell.length_b   1.000
_cell.length_c   1.000
_cell.angle_alpha   90.00
_cell.angle_beta   90.00
_cell.angle_gamma   90.00
#
_symmetry.space_group_name_H-M   'P 1'
#
loop_
_entity.id
_entity.type
_entity.pdbx_description
1 polymer ?
#
loop_
_entity_poly.entity_id
_entity_poly.type
_entity_poly.pdbx_seq_one_letter_code
_entity_poly.pdbx_strand_id
1 'polypeptide(L)'
;MTPDEIRNELLKTTYRYGKAHLKVPVGDDISRGEFGALQMIYYYKKKHPDEEGIGAARLAEEVHCSPPAVSRLLRTLEEKGCIVRKTDSHNRRKTRIVLTEKGEALRWKGWELSSDYFNRVTAQMGEEKMQQFLSLWKELVEIMESTEN
;
A
#
# COMPACT_ATOMS: atom_id res chain seq x y z
N MET A 1 -15.33 28.01 -11.82
CA MET A 1 -16.16 26.80 -11.77
C MET A 1 -17.18 26.98 -10.66
N THR A 2 -18.43 26.57 -10.88
CA THR A 2 -19.46 26.52 -9.84
C THR A 2 -19.17 25.37 -8.85
N PRO A 3 -19.78 25.34 -7.65
CA PRO A 3 -19.60 24.23 -6.72
C PRO A 3 -19.94 22.85 -7.32
N ASP A 4 -20.97 22.76 -8.15
CA ASP A 4 -21.35 21.51 -8.83
C ASP A 4 -20.35 21.12 -9.93
N GLU A 5 -19.79 22.08 -10.66
CA GLU A 5 -18.71 21.82 -11.62
C GLU A 5 -17.45 21.29 -10.91
N ILE A 6 -17.09 21.87 -9.75
CA ILE A 6 -15.94 21.40 -8.95
C ILE A 6 -16.19 19.96 -8.50
N ARG A 7 -17.37 19.66 -7.95
CA ARG A 7 -17.73 18.30 -7.50
C ARG A 7 -17.66 17.29 -8.64
N ASN A 8 -18.22 17.64 -9.80
CA ASN A 8 -18.23 16.77 -10.96
C ASN A 8 -16.82 16.50 -11.52
N GLU A 9 -15.98 17.53 -11.62
CA GLU A 9 -14.61 17.36 -12.07
C GLU A 9 -13.75 16.58 -11.06
N LEU A 10 -13.98 16.77 -9.75
CA LEU A 10 -13.33 15.96 -8.72
C LEU A 10 -13.69 14.47 -8.88
N LEU A 11 -14.98 14.13 -9.00
CA LEU A 11 -15.43 12.75 -9.17
C LEU A 11 -14.85 12.10 -10.43
N LYS A 12 -14.91 12.81 -11.57
CA LYS A 12 -14.34 12.32 -12.84
C LYS A 12 -12.82 12.12 -12.73
N THR A 13 -12.12 13.06 -12.12
CA THR A 13 -10.66 13.01 -11.99
C THR A 13 -10.24 11.89 -11.06
N THR A 14 -10.91 11.71 -9.92
CA THR A 14 -10.67 10.59 -8.99
C THR A 14 -10.90 9.23 -9.67
N TYR A 15 -11.96 9.10 -10.47
CA TYR A 15 -12.19 7.86 -11.24
C TYR A 15 -11.09 7.58 -12.28
N ARG A 16 -10.66 8.62 -13.01
CA ARG A 16 -9.55 8.51 -13.97
C ARG A 16 -8.23 8.18 -13.28
N TYR A 17 -7.97 8.81 -12.12
CA TYR A 17 -6.81 8.51 -11.29
C TYR A 17 -6.83 7.04 -10.85
N GLY A 18 -7.95 6.52 -10.36
CA GLY A 18 -8.08 5.10 -10.02
C GLY A 18 -7.69 4.18 -11.18
N LYS A 19 -8.17 4.45 -12.40
CA LYS A 19 -7.78 3.68 -13.60
C LYS A 19 -6.30 3.81 -13.95
N ALA A 20 -5.72 5.01 -13.84
CA ALA A 20 -4.31 5.24 -14.13
C ALA A 20 -3.41 4.59 -13.08
N HIS A 21 -3.79 4.67 -11.80
CA HIS A 21 -3.10 4.04 -10.69
C HIS A 21 -3.09 2.51 -10.82
N LEU A 22 -4.17 1.91 -11.32
CA LEU A 22 -4.22 0.48 -11.68
C LEU A 22 -3.26 0.09 -12.82
N LYS A 23 -2.61 1.04 -13.50
CA LYS A 23 -1.59 0.76 -14.53
C LYS A 23 -0.16 0.92 -14.00
N VAL A 24 0.04 1.31 -12.75
CA VAL A 24 1.37 1.35 -12.14
C VAL A 24 1.95 -0.07 -12.14
N PRO A 25 3.14 -0.27 -12.72
CA PRO A 25 3.73 -1.61 -12.83
C PRO A 25 4.27 -2.08 -11.48
N VAL A 26 3.87 -3.28 -11.08
CA VAL A 26 4.35 -3.97 -9.86
C VAL A 26 4.94 -5.36 -10.15
N GLY A 27 5.08 -5.69 -11.43
CA GLY A 27 5.49 -7.01 -11.92
C GLY A 27 4.30 -7.94 -12.21
N ASP A 28 4.53 -8.96 -13.04
CA ASP A 28 3.48 -9.91 -13.47
C ASP A 28 3.29 -11.07 -12.49
N ASP A 29 4.28 -11.30 -11.62
CA ASP A 29 4.31 -12.42 -10.67
C ASP A 29 3.44 -12.17 -9.42
N ILE A 30 2.94 -10.94 -9.25
CA ILE A 30 2.24 -10.49 -8.05
C ILE A 30 1.10 -9.52 -8.39
N SER A 31 -0.03 -9.66 -7.70
CA SER A 31 -1.11 -8.69 -7.80
C SER A 31 -0.79 -7.41 -7.03
N ARG A 32 -1.46 -6.30 -7.35
CA ARG A 32 -1.30 -5.03 -6.60
C ARG A 32 -1.63 -5.15 -5.12
N GLY A 33 -2.66 -5.93 -4.77
CA GLY A 33 -3.02 -6.15 -3.36
C GLY A 33 -1.94 -6.93 -2.61
N GLU A 34 -1.37 -7.96 -3.24
CA GLU A 34 -0.23 -8.70 -2.70
C GLU A 34 1.01 -7.81 -2.57
N PHE A 35 1.34 -7.03 -3.60
CA PHE A 35 2.44 -6.07 -3.54
C PHE A 35 2.26 -5.06 -2.40
N GLY A 36 1.06 -4.49 -2.26
CA GLY A 36 0.74 -3.55 -1.18
C GLY A 36 0.92 -4.18 0.21
N ALA A 37 0.49 -5.43 0.40
CA ALA A 37 0.71 -6.14 1.65
C ALA A 37 2.20 -6.43 1.93
N LEU A 38 2.97 -6.88 0.93
CA LEU A 38 4.41 -7.11 1.11
C LEU A 38 5.14 -5.80 1.48
N GLN A 39 4.78 -4.70 0.83
CA GLN A 39 5.31 -3.38 1.14
C GLN A 39 4.97 -2.95 2.56
N MET A 40 3.73 -3.15 3.00
CA MET A 40 3.32 -2.78 4.35
C MET A 40 4.05 -3.62 5.42
N ILE A 41 4.23 -4.93 5.19
CA ILE A 41 5.00 -5.80 6.10
C ILE A 41 6.46 -5.30 6.19
N TYR A 42 7.08 -4.96 5.06
CA TYR A 42 8.43 -4.39 5.00
C TYR A 42 8.54 -3.07 5.78
N TYR A 43 7.65 -2.11 5.50
CA TYR A 43 7.68 -0.80 6.15
C TYR A 43 7.43 -0.89 7.65
N TYR A 44 6.51 -1.76 8.07
CA TYR A 44 6.28 -2.03 9.49
C TYR A 44 7.55 -2.54 10.16
N LYS A 45 8.21 -3.56 9.61
CA LYS A 45 9.46 -4.10 10.19
C LYS A 45 10.58 -3.04 10.23
N LYS A 46 10.67 -2.18 9.21
CA LYS A 46 11.64 -1.07 9.19
C LYS A 46 11.37 -0.03 10.28
N LYS A 47 10.10 0.26 10.59
CA LYS A 47 9.69 1.21 11.64
C LYS A 47 9.73 0.60 13.04
N HIS A 48 9.57 -0.72 13.14
CA HIS A 48 9.53 -1.50 14.38
C HIS A 48 10.62 -2.58 14.38
N PRO A 49 11.92 -2.21 14.41
CA PRO A 49 13.02 -3.16 14.28
C PRO A 49 13.05 -4.21 15.40
N ASP A 50 12.57 -3.87 16.59
CA ASP A 50 12.54 -4.77 17.75
C ASP A 50 11.37 -5.78 17.73
N GLU A 51 10.36 -5.57 16.87
CA GLU A 51 9.24 -6.50 16.74
C GLU A 51 9.55 -7.60 15.72
N GLU A 52 9.14 -8.84 15.99
CA GLU A 52 9.37 -9.96 15.08
C GLU A 52 8.66 -9.80 13.72
N GLY A 53 7.53 -9.08 13.69
CA GLY A 53 6.76 -8.81 12.48
C GLY A 53 5.40 -8.15 12.77
N ILE A 54 4.64 -7.87 11.72
CA ILE A 54 3.31 -7.25 11.85
C ILE A 54 2.25 -8.30 12.22
N GLY A 55 1.28 -7.92 13.06
CA GLY A 55 0.11 -8.75 13.34
C GLY A 55 -0.95 -8.63 12.26
N ALA A 56 -1.77 -9.67 12.05
CA ALA A 56 -2.82 -9.66 11.03
C ALA A 56 -3.88 -8.55 11.22
N ALA A 57 -4.27 -8.27 12.46
CA ALA A 57 -5.21 -7.19 12.78
C ALA A 57 -4.62 -5.82 12.42
N ARG A 58 -3.36 -5.57 12.80
CA ARG A 58 -2.67 -4.33 12.46
C ARG A 58 -2.50 -4.18 10.95
N LEU A 59 -2.13 -5.25 10.25
CA LEU A 59 -2.05 -5.21 8.79
C LEU A 59 -3.40 -4.85 8.15
N ALA A 60 -4.51 -5.36 8.69
CA ALA A 60 -5.85 -5.03 8.21
C ALA A 60 -6.20 -3.54 8.39
N GLU A 61 -5.82 -2.95 9.52
CA GLU A 61 -5.93 -1.51 9.76
C GLU A 61 -5.11 -0.72 8.73
N GLU A 62 -3.82 -1.05 8.59
CA GLU A 62 -2.86 -0.30 7.74
C GLU A 62 -3.18 -0.39 6.24
N VAL A 63 -3.79 -1.49 5.78
CA VAL A 63 -4.20 -1.64 4.37
C VAL A 63 -5.68 -1.31 4.14
N HIS A 64 -6.38 -0.76 5.15
CA HIS A 64 -7.79 -0.41 5.14
C HIS A 64 -8.69 -1.51 4.55
N CYS A 65 -8.41 -2.77 4.91
CA CYS A 65 -9.11 -3.95 4.40
C CYS A 65 -9.78 -4.71 5.54
N SER A 66 -10.90 -5.38 5.24
CA SER A 66 -11.57 -6.21 6.25
C SER A 66 -10.67 -7.38 6.71
N PRO A 67 -10.75 -7.80 7.99
CA PRO A 67 -9.97 -8.94 8.50
C PRO A 67 -10.11 -10.24 7.68
N PRO A 68 -11.31 -10.60 7.16
CA PRO A 68 -11.44 -11.76 6.27
C PRO A 68 -10.69 -11.60 4.95
N ALA A 69 -10.65 -10.39 4.37
CA ALA A 69 -9.92 -10.12 3.13
C ALA A 69 -8.41 -10.24 3.34
N VAL A 70 -7.88 -9.64 4.41
CA VAL A 70 -6.46 -9.76 4.77
C VAL A 70 -6.10 -11.22 5.09
N SER A 71 -6.97 -11.95 5.77
CA SER A 71 -6.73 -13.37 6.07
C SER A 71 -6.59 -14.23 4.81
N ARG A 72 -7.41 -13.97 3.78
CA ARG A 72 -7.30 -14.63 2.46
C ARG A 72 -6.01 -14.22 1.75
N LEU A 73 -5.70 -12.93 1.72
CA LEU A 73 -4.50 -12.39 1.10
C LEU A 73 -3.22 -13.01 1.69
N LEU A 74 -3.13 -13.04 3.02
CA LEU A 74 -2.00 -13.64 3.73
C LEU A 74 -1.89 -15.14 3.46
N ARG A 75 -3.02 -15.85 3.28
CA ARG A 75 -2.98 -17.28 2.93
C ARG A 75 -2.36 -17.46 1.55
N THR A 76 -2.80 -16.69 0.55
CA THR A 76 -2.23 -16.74 -0.79
C THR A 76 -0.73 -16.40 -0.80
N LEU A 77 -0.31 -15.39 -0.04
CA LEU A 77 1.10 -15.03 0.07
C LEU A 77 1.95 -16.12 0.74
N GLU A 78 1.38 -16.82 1.72
CA GLU A 78 2.05 -17.95 2.41
C GLU A 78 2.14 -19.18 1.52
N GLU A 79 1.08 -19.52 0.78
CA GLU A 79 1.07 -20.57 -0.24
C GLU A 79 2.08 -20.31 -1.36
N LYS A 80 2.26 -19.04 -1.74
CA LYS A 80 3.30 -18.60 -2.68
C LYS A 80 4.70 -18.60 -2.06
N GLY A 81 4.84 -18.81 -0.76
CA GLY A 81 6.12 -18.78 -0.03
C GLY A 81 6.72 -17.39 0.12
N CYS A 82 5.92 -16.33 -0.01
CA CYS A 82 6.36 -14.94 0.12
C CYS A 82 6.40 -14.46 1.58
N ILE A 83 5.62 -15.10 2.45
CA ILE A 83 5.59 -14.79 3.88
C ILE A 83 5.65 -16.07 4.71
N VAL A 84 5.96 -15.89 5.98
CA VAL A 84 5.76 -16.89 7.02
C VAL A 84 4.99 -16.30 8.19
N ARG A 85 4.10 -17.10 8.77
CA ARG A 85 3.44 -16.81 10.04
C ARG A 85 4.18 -17.51 11.17
N LYS A 86 4.68 -16.73 12.13
CA LYS A 86 5.36 -17.25 13.33
C LYS A 86 4.53 -16.95 14.57
N THR A 87 4.47 -17.90 15.48
CA THR A 87 3.97 -17.63 16.83
C THR A 87 4.94 -16.67 17.52
N ASP A 88 4.42 -15.58 18.06
CA ASP A 88 5.21 -14.58 18.78
C ASP A 88 5.88 -15.24 20.00
N SER A 89 7.21 -15.12 20.10
CA SER A 89 8.00 -15.74 21.15
C SER A 89 7.70 -15.19 22.54
N HIS A 90 7.27 -13.93 22.63
CA HIS A 90 6.96 -13.24 23.88
C HIS A 90 5.48 -13.39 24.27
N ASN A 91 4.61 -13.65 23.29
CA ASN A 91 3.19 -13.89 23.52
C ASN A 91 2.63 -14.92 22.54
N ARG A 92 2.63 -16.19 22.92
CA ARG A 92 2.18 -17.31 22.07
C ARG A 92 0.74 -17.22 21.56
N ARG A 93 -0.08 -16.30 22.07
CA ARG A 93 -1.43 -16.01 21.56
C ARG A 93 -1.42 -15.12 20.32
N LYS A 94 -0.28 -14.51 19.98
CA LYS A 94 -0.10 -13.63 18.83
C LYS A 94 0.64 -14.36 17.71
N THR A 95 0.25 -14.06 16.48
CA THR A 95 0.93 -14.50 15.26
C THR A 95 1.54 -13.29 14.58
N ARG A 96 2.81 -13.40 14.18
CA ARG A 96 3.57 -12.38 13.46
C ARG A 96 3.80 -12.82 12.03
N ILE A 97 3.62 -11.88 11.12
CA ILE A 97 3.81 -12.05 9.68
C ILE A 97 5.15 -11.44 9.32
N VAL A 98 5.99 -12.22 8.64
CA VAL A 98 7.33 -11.82 8.23
C VAL A 98 7.53 -12.18 6.76
N LEU A 99 8.25 -11.32 6.03
CA LEU A 99 8.67 -11.63 4.67
C LEU A 99 9.69 -12.77 4.67
N THR A 100 9.58 -13.66 3.67
CA THR A 100 10.67 -14.55 3.30
C THR A 100 11.64 -13.84 2.35
N GLU A 101 12.79 -14.44 2.06
CA GLU A 101 13.69 -13.95 1.01
C GLU A 101 12.99 -13.84 -0.34
N LYS A 102 12.15 -14.82 -0.68
CA LYS A 102 11.31 -14.78 -1.89
C LYS A 102 10.33 -13.61 -1.87
N GLY A 103 9.68 -13.36 -0.73
CA GLY A 103 8.78 -12.23 -0.56
C GLY A 103 9.48 -10.89 -0.71
N GLU A 104 10.67 -10.75 -0.11
CA GLU A 104 11.47 -9.53 -0.24
C GLU A 104 11.94 -9.30 -1.68
N ALA A 105 12.38 -10.35 -2.39
CA ALA A 105 12.77 -10.24 -3.79
C ALA A 105 11.60 -9.79 -4.69
N LEU A 106 10.41 -10.37 -4.51
CA LEU A 106 9.21 -9.95 -5.25
C LEU A 106 8.80 -8.52 -4.92
N ARG A 107 8.82 -8.13 -3.64
CA ARG A 107 8.56 -6.77 -3.19
C ARG A 107 9.55 -5.78 -3.80
N TRP A 108 10.85 -6.11 -3.78
CA TRP A 108 11.90 -5.26 -4.35
C TRP A 108 11.70 -5.04 -5.85
N LYS A 109 11.45 -6.10 -6.62
CA LYS A 109 11.15 -6.00 -8.06
C LYS A 109 9.94 -5.09 -8.33
N GLY A 110 8.85 -5.27 -7.58
CA GLY A 110 7.67 -4.42 -7.71
C GLY A 110 7.95 -2.95 -7.34
N TRP A 111 8.76 -2.73 -6.30
CA TRP A 111 9.16 -1.39 -5.87
C TRP A 111 10.02 -0.67 -6.91
N GLU A 112 10.97 -1.36 -7.52
CA GLU A 112 11.83 -0.80 -8.57
C GLU A 112 10.98 -0.35 -9.77
N LEU A 113 10.10 -1.21 -10.27
CA LEU A 113 9.20 -0.90 -11.38
C LEU A 113 8.28 0.30 -11.07
N SER A 114 7.70 0.32 -9.88
CA SER A 114 6.84 1.42 -9.44
C SER A 114 7.62 2.72 -9.28
N SER A 115 8.81 2.66 -8.69
CA SER A 115 9.67 3.82 -8.46
C SER A 115 10.11 4.42 -9.79
N ASP A 116 10.52 3.61 -10.76
CA ASP A 116 10.89 4.06 -12.09
C ASP A 116 9.71 4.73 -12.81
N TYR A 117 8.51 4.19 -12.66
CA TYR A 117 7.30 4.82 -13.17
C TYR A 117 7.06 6.19 -12.53
N PHE A 118 7.10 6.29 -11.20
CA PHE A 118 6.89 7.55 -10.50
C PHE A 118 7.98 8.57 -10.79
N ASN A 119 9.25 8.16 -10.92
CA ASN A 119 10.35 9.03 -11.31
C ASN A 119 10.09 9.68 -12.67
N ARG A 120 9.62 8.91 -13.67
CA ARG A 120 9.25 9.46 -14.98
C ARG A 120 8.06 10.42 -14.91
N VAL A 121 7.04 10.09 -14.11
CA VAL A 121 5.87 10.97 -13.92
C VAL A 121 6.26 12.28 -13.25
N THR A 122 7.06 12.21 -12.17
CA THR A 122 7.56 13.38 -11.46
C THR A 122 8.44 14.25 -12.34
N ALA A 123 9.34 13.66 -13.14
CA ALA A 123 10.17 14.40 -14.08
C ALA A 123 9.36 15.15 -15.15
N GLN A 124 8.27 14.55 -15.66
CA GLN A 124 7.40 15.20 -16.64
C GLN A 124 6.52 16.29 -16.01
N MET A 125 6.06 16.09 -14.78
CA MET A 125 5.24 17.08 -14.06
C MET A 125 6.07 18.27 -13.56
N GLY A 126 7.35 18.04 -13.25
CA GLY A 126 8.21 18.99 -12.57
C GLY A 126 8.10 18.86 -11.05
N GLU A 127 9.23 18.96 -10.36
CA GLU A 127 9.33 18.70 -8.92
C GLU A 127 8.47 19.66 -8.08
N GLU A 128 8.51 20.96 -8.37
CA GLU A 128 7.72 21.97 -7.66
C GLU A 128 6.21 21.68 -7.75
N LYS A 129 5.71 21.39 -8.96
CA LYS A 129 4.29 21.08 -9.17
C LYS A 129 3.90 19.78 -8.47
N MET A 130 4.77 18.77 -8.49
CA MET A 130 4.53 17.51 -7.80
C MET A 130 4.47 17.72 -6.28
N GLN A 131 5.36 18.54 -5.71
CA GLN A 131 5.35 18.88 -4.28
C GLN A 131 4.06 19.62 -3.89
N GLN A 132 3.65 20.62 -4.68
CA GLN A 132 2.38 21.34 -4.46
C GLN A 132 1.17 20.39 -4.53
N PHE A 133 1.13 19.53 -5.55
CA PHE A 133 0.07 18.52 -5.68
C PHE A 133 0.02 17.59 -4.48
N LEU A 134 1.16 17.05 -4.03
CA LEU A 134 1.23 16.17 -2.87
C LEU A 134 0.76 16.86 -1.59
N SER A 135 1.06 18.15 -1.41
CA SER A 135 0.57 18.93 -0.27
C SER A 135 -0.96 19.02 -0.27
N LEU A 136 -1.53 19.46 -1.40
CA LEU A 136 -2.99 19.62 -1.54
C LEU A 136 -3.73 18.29 -1.48
N TRP A 137 -3.15 17.22 -2.04
CA TRP A 137 -3.72 15.88 -2.00
C TRP A 137 -3.77 15.33 -0.59
N LYS A 138 -2.71 15.53 0.22
CA LYS A 138 -2.70 15.12 1.63
C LYS A 138 -3.75 15.85 2.44
N GLU A 139 -3.82 17.17 2.29
CA GLU A 139 -4.84 18.00 2.95
C GLU A 139 -6.26 17.53 2.59
N LEU A 140 -6.52 17.26 1.30
CA LEU A 140 -7.80 16.71 0.84
C LEU A 140 -8.13 15.38 1.52
N VAL A 141 -7.17 14.44 1.56
CA VAL A 141 -7.37 13.12 2.18
C VAL A 141 -7.64 13.25 3.67
N GLU A 142 -6.86 14.05 4.40
CA GLU A 142 -7.04 14.30 5.83
C GLU A 142 -8.44 14.90 6.13
N ILE A 143 -8.89 15.86 5.30
CA ILE A 143 -10.25 16.42 5.42
C ILE A 143 -11.30 15.32 5.19
N MET A 144 -11.14 14.50 4.16
CA MET A 144 -12.08 13.41 3.86
C MET A 144 -12.18 12.40 5.00
N GLU A 145 -11.06 11.96 5.56
CA GLU A 145 -11.02 11.03 6.71
C GLU A 145 -11.64 11.64 7.97
N SER A 146 -11.45 12.94 8.21
CA SER A 146 -12.04 13.63 9.36
C SER A 146 -13.54 13.90 9.23
N THR A 147 -14.06 13.94 7.99
CA THR A 147 -15.47 14.20 7.68
C THR A 147 -16.32 12.93 7.78
N GLU A 148 -15.73 11.74 7.97
CA GLU A 148 -16.45 10.48 8.20
C GLU A 148 -17.04 10.34 9.63
N ASN A 149 -17.29 11.45 10.33
CA ASN A 149 -17.98 11.49 11.64
C ASN A 149 -19.37 12.13 11.56
#